data_AF-A0A1V1X1W9-F1
#
_entry.id   AF-A0A1V1X1W9-F1
#
_cell.length_a   1.000
_cell.length_b   1.000
_cell.length_c   1.000
_cell.angle_alpha   90.00
_cell.angle_beta   90.00
_cell.angle_gamma   90.00
#
_symmetry.space_group_name_H-M   'P 1'
#
loop_
_entity.id
_entity.type
_entity.pdbx_description
1 polymer ?
#
loop_
_entity_poly.entity_id
_entity_poly.type
_entity_poly.pdbx_seq_one_letter_code
_entity_poly.pdbx_strand_id
1 'polypeptide(L)' 'MGSNKQAIKFFYIAKGSSAELLTQSIIALEIEYIGKKSFAHIETECTAISGMLGRLIKVRS' A
#
# COMPACT_ATOMS: atom_id res chain seq x y z
N MET A 1 25.11 6.72 -3.24
CA MET A 1 23.65 6.66 -2.95
C MET A 1 22.98 5.88 -4.07
N GLY A 2 22.04 4.96 -3.79
CA GLY A 2 21.32 4.23 -4.84
C GLY A 2 21.67 2.74 -5.05
N SER A 3 21.96 1.97 -3.99
CA SER A 3 22.10 0.51 -4.15
C SER A 3 20.72 -0.17 -4.26
N ASN A 4 20.66 -1.31 -4.95
CA ASN A 4 19.43 -2.12 -5.02
C ASN A 4 18.86 -2.46 -3.63
N LYS A 5 19.74 -2.71 -2.64
CA LYS A 5 19.35 -2.96 -1.25
C LYS A 5 18.63 -1.76 -0.62
N GLN A 6 19.10 -0.54 -0.90
CA GLN A 6 18.46 0.68 -0.39
C GLN A 6 17.09 0.90 -1.04
N ALA A 7 16.96 0.66 -2.35
CA ALA A 7 15.68 0.74 -3.05
C ALA A 7 14.66 -0.29 -2.52
N ILE A 8 15.08 -1.55 -2.32
CA ILE A 8 14.23 -2.60 -1.75
C ILE A 8 13.71 -2.21 -0.36
N LYS A 9 14.57 -1.64 0.50
CA LYS A 9 14.15 -1.14 1.82
C LYS A 9 13.03 -0.10 1.69
N PHE A 10 13.17 0.86 0.77
CA PHE A 10 12.13 1.86 0.53
C PHE A 10 10.84 1.27 -0.04
N PHE A 11 10.92 0.24 -0.90
CA PHE A 11 9.73 -0.44 -1.41
C PHE A 11 9.00 -1.22 -0.32
N TYR A 12 9.71 -1.85 0.62
CA TYR A 12 9.07 -2.48 1.79
C TYR A 12 8.37 -1.44 2.68
N ILE A 13 8.98 -0.27 2.89
CA ILE A 13 8.35 0.83 3.63
C ILE A 13 7.07 1.27 2.94
N ALA A 14 7.12 1.55 1.63
CA ALA A 14 5.95 1.97 0.86
C ALA A 14 4.84 0.90 0.87
N LYS A 15 5.19 -0.38 0.80
CA LYS A 15 4.23 -1.48 0.88
C LYS A 15 3.58 -1.54 2.27
N GLY A 16 4.35 -1.34 3.34
CA GLY A 16 3.83 -1.23 4.70
C GLY A 16 2.86 -0.06 4.85
N SER A 17 3.22 1.13 4.36
CA SER A 17 2.34 2.31 4.39
C SER A 17 1.04 2.10 3.61
N SER A 18 1.07 1.40 2.48
CA SER A 18 -0.14 1.05 1.73
C SER A 18 -1.07 0.12 2.52
N ALA A 19 -0.51 -0.85 3.27
CA ALA A 19 -1.28 -1.73 4.13
C ALA A 19 -1.87 -1.00 5.36
N GLU A 20 -1.12 -0.05 5.91
CA GLU A 20 -1.59 0.79 7.01
C GLU A 20 -2.75 1.69 6.58
N LEU A 21 -2.65 2.34 5.41
CA LEU A 21 -3.73 3.15 4.84
C LEU A 21 -5.00 2.32 4.61
N LEU A 22 -4.88 1.10 4.10
CA LEU A 22 -6.02 0.20 3.92
C LEU A 22 -6.69 -0.10 5.27
N THR A 23 -5.91 -0.44 6.30
CA THR A 23 -6.41 -0.69 7.66
C THR A 23 -7.16 0.54 8.21
N GLN A 24 -6.58 1.73 8.09
CA GLN A 24 -7.22 2.96 8.53
C GLN A 24 -8.50 3.27 7.74
N SER A 25 -8.54 2.93 6.45
CA SER A 25 -9.72 3.11 5.61
C SER A 25 -10.86 2.16 5.98
N ILE A 26 -10.55 0.95 6.46
CA ILE A 26 -11.55 0.03 7.04
C ILE A 26 -12.17 0.68 8.27
N ILE A 27 -11.35 1.16 9.21
CA ILE A 27 -11.83 1.85 10.42
C ILE A 27 -12.67 3.08 10.06
N ALA A 28 -12.21 3.89 9.10
CA ALA A 28 -12.92 5.08 8.64
C ALA A 28 -14.29 4.76 8.00
N LEU A 29 -14.41 3.62 7.32
CA LEU A 29 -15.70 3.14 6.80
C LEU A 29 -16.61 2.66 7.94
N GLU A 30 -16.08 1.92 8.92
CA GLU A 30 -16.83 1.39 10.06
C GLU A 30 -17.46 2.50 10.93
N ILE A 31 -16.76 3.62 11.10
CA ILE A 31 -17.27 4.78 11.84
C ILE A 31 -18.02 5.78 10.95
N GLU A 32 -18.35 5.39 9.72
CA GLU A 32 -19.06 6.21 8.71
C GLU A 32 -18.37 7.56 8.37
N TYR A 33 -17.06 7.67 8.61
CA TYR A 33 -16.27 8.85 8.26
C TYR A 33 -16.01 8.95 6.75
N ILE A 34 -15.95 7.80 6.06
CA ILE A 34 -15.94 7.73 4.60
C ILE A 34 -17.06 6.81 4.10
N GLY A 35 -17.58 7.11 2.90
CA GLY A 35 -18.58 6.27 2.24
C GLY A 35 -17.97 5.07 1.50
N LYS A 36 -18.81 4.07 1.21
CA LYS A 36 -18.43 2.83 0.48
C LYS A 36 -17.68 3.08 -0.84
N LYS A 37 -18.05 4.14 -1.59
CA LYS A 37 -17.39 4.48 -2.85
C LYS A 37 -15.94 4.93 -2.63
N SER A 38 -15.69 5.74 -1.62
CA SER A 38 -14.33 6.18 -1.26
C SER A 38 -13.51 5.01 -0.76
N PHE A 39 -14.08 4.17 0.10
CA PHE A 39 -13.42 2.96 0.57
C PHE A 39 -13.03 2.03 -0.58
N ALA A 40 -13.96 1.71 -1.49
CA ALA A 40 -13.69 0.80 -2.61
C ALA A 40 -12.58 1.31 -3.53
N HIS A 41 -12.49 2.64 -3.73
CA HIS A 41 -11.38 3.23 -4.45
C HIS A 41 -10.04 3.02 -3.71
N ILE A 42 -9.99 3.32 -2.41
CA ILE A 42 -8.77 3.15 -1.61
C ILE A 42 -8.34 1.68 -1.56
N GLU A 43 -9.27 0.76 -1.36
CA GLU A 43 -9.01 -0.68 -1.36
C GLU A 43 -8.40 -1.15 -2.68
N THR A 44 -8.99 -0.72 -3.80
CA THR A 44 -8.51 -1.06 -5.15
C THR A 44 -7.07 -0.56 -5.36
N GLU A 45 -6.81 0.71 -5.06
CA GLU A 45 -5.49 1.32 -5.25
C GLU A 45 -4.44 0.71 -4.32
N CYS A 46 -4.74 0.54 -3.04
CA CYS A 46 -3.81 -0.04 -2.07
C CYS A 46 -3.43 -1.48 -2.44
N THR A 47 -4.40 -2.28 -2.89
CA THR A 47 -4.17 -3.66 -3.33
C THR A 47 -3.29 -3.69 -4.59
N ALA A 48 -3.59 -2.83 -5.57
CA ALA A 48 -2.81 -2.74 -6.81
C ALA A 48 -1.37 -2.30 -6.55
N ILE A 49 -1.17 -1.23 -5.76
CA ILE A 49 0.15 -0.70 -5.41
C ILE A 49 0.96 -1.74 -4.62
N SER A 50 0.36 -2.37 -3.60
CA SER A 50 1.02 -3.42 -2.81
C SER A 50 1.48 -4.60 -3.68
N GLY A 51 0.66 -4.98 -4.68
CA GLY A 51 1.01 -6.00 -5.66
C GLY A 51 2.17 -5.59 -6.58
N MET A 52 2.15 -4.35 -7.08
CA MET A 52 3.24 -3.79 -7.90
C MET A 52 4.56 -3.72 -7.14
N LEU A 53 4.54 -3.21 -5.91
CA LEU A 53 5.72 -3.14 -5.05
C LEU A 53 6.27 -4.53 -4.74
N GLY A 54 5.41 -5.51 -4.47
CA GLY A 54 5.82 -6.89 -4.26
C GLY A 54 6.55 -7.48 -5.46
N ARG A 55 6.03 -7.27 -6.68
CA ARG A 55 6.70 -7.70 -7.92
C ARG A 55 8.03 -6.98 -8.15
N LEU A 56 8.07 -5.67 -7.90
CA LEU A 56 9.27 -4.87 -8.07
C LEU A 56 10.39 -5.26 -7.09
N ILE A 57 10.04 -5.54 -5.84
CA ILE A 57 10.96 -6.10 -4.85
C ILE A 57 11.52 -7.43 -5.37
N LYS A 58 10.65 -8.36 -5.79
CA LYS A 58 11.05 -9.69 -6.29
C LYS A 58 12.05 -9.62 -7.45
N VAL A 59 11.86 -8.69 -8.40
CA VAL A 59 12.76 -8.53 -9.56
C VAL A 59 14.13 -7.94 -9.17
N ARG A 60 14.22 -7.20 -8.06
CA ARG A 60 15.44 -6.50 -7.64
C ARG A 60 16.21 -7.19 -6.52
N SER A 61 15.61 -8.21 -5.89
CA SER A 61 16.12 -8.95 -4.73
C SER A 61 17.20 -9.95 -5.11
#